data_AF-A0A365D685-F1
#
_entry.id   AF-A0A365D685-F1
#
_cell.length_a   1.000
_cell.length_b   1.000
_cell.length_c   1.000
_cell.angle_alpha   90.00
_cell.angle_beta   90.00
_cell.angle_gamma   90.00
#
_symmetry.space_group_name_H-M   'P 1'
#
loop_
_entity.id
_entity.type
_entity.pdbx_description
1 polymer ?
#
loop_
_entity_poly.entity_id
_entity_poly.type
_entity_poly.pdbx_seq_one_letter_code
_entity_poly.pdbx_strand_id
1 'polypeptide(L)'
;MDADDLHRRDYRAAVEQVMESGRFVDRWKLDSRPEAVPGTDAWLLLRGGGQGNGLIGHGLVESEPYQVPAADHASDTGWFITVVFDSLLPVGEQTGLEIIESAFPGGFPAGESAQSLVEVPPESEPALHRLWRGQGPAMTDPDEIPGGTFPPSAVRHVQLNRYERDPDARRLCLAFHGTSCAACGFSFEATYGVAGAAMVAVHHLVPAEMLGNSYQLDPVADLVPLCRNCHVVAHSENPPRTVAELRTMASTGGNVAGDVVSTAQLQAQADARRILGGGPA
;
A
#
# COMPACT_ATOMS: atom_id res chain seq x y z
N MET A 1 -16.51 -7.14 17.57
CA MET A 1 -15.50 -6.34 18.27
C MET A 1 -16.22 -5.15 18.87
N ASP A 2 -16.30 -5.11 20.20
CA ASP A 2 -16.94 -4.03 20.95
C ASP A 2 -16.03 -2.80 20.92
N ALA A 3 -16.61 -1.61 20.96
CA ALA A 3 -15.88 -0.34 20.82
C ALA A 3 -14.83 -0.10 21.92
N ASP A 4 -14.83 -0.92 22.98
CA ASP A 4 -13.97 -0.79 24.16
C ASP A 4 -12.55 -1.34 23.98
N ASP A 5 -12.28 -2.28 23.06
CA ASP A 5 -10.93 -2.87 22.94
C ASP A 5 -9.98 -2.05 22.04
N LEU A 6 -10.53 -1.15 21.21
CA LEU A 6 -9.74 -0.16 20.47
C LEU A 6 -9.36 1.06 21.33
N HIS A 7 -9.90 1.19 22.55
CA HIS A 7 -9.81 2.42 23.34
C HIS A 7 -8.47 2.64 24.09
N ARG A 8 -7.42 1.86 23.80
CA ARG A 8 -6.09 2.08 24.41
C ARG A 8 -4.88 1.97 23.49
N ARG A 9 -5.09 1.67 22.20
CA ARG A 9 -4.08 1.93 21.16
C ARG A 9 -4.65 3.02 20.29
N ASP A 10 -4.02 4.18 20.37
CA ASP A 10 -4.45 5.41 19.73
C ASP A 10 -4.67 5.18 18.22
N TYR A 11 -5.91 4.92 17.80
CA TYR A 11 -6.24 4.64 16.39
C TYR A 11 -5.77 5.78 15.49
N ARG A 12 -5.82 7.00 15.99
CA ARG A 12 -5.25 8.16 15.32
C ARG A 12 -3.74 7.99 15.13
N ALA A 13 -2.99 7.54 16.14
CA ALA A 13 -1.58 7.22 15.99
C ALA A 13 -1.34 6.06 15.00
N ALA A 14 -2.25 5.08 14.91
CA ALA A 14 -2.17 4.04 13.89
C ALA A 14 -2.37 4.59 12.47
N VAL A 15 -3.33 5.50 12.27
CA VAL A 15 -3.54 6.23 11.00
C VAL A 15 -2.28 7.05 10.67
N GLU A 16 -1.77 7.83 11.62
CA GLU A 16 -0.54 8.61 11.46
C GLU A 16 0.65 7.69 11.10
N GLN A 17 0.78 6.53 11.75
CA GLN A 17 1.84 5.57 11.44
C GLN A 17 1.69 4.93 10.07
N VAL A 18 0.47 4.63 9.59
CA VAL A 18 0.25 4.14 8.22
C VAL A 18 0.60 5.22 7.20
N MET A 19 0.19 6.47 7.44
CA MET A 19 0.54 7.60 6.58
C MET A 19 2.05 7.83 6.52
N GLU A 20 2.74 7.71 7.65
CA GLU A 20 4.19 7.93 7.73
C GLU A 20 5.01 6.76 7.19
N SER A 21 4.70 5.52 7.58
CA SER A 21 5.54 4.35 7.34
C SER A 21 4.99 3.39 6.28
N GLY A 22 3.78 3.65 5.79
CA GLY A 22 3.04 2.76 4.89
C GLY A 22 2.46 1.52 5.58
N ARG A 23 2.67 1.34 6.89
CA ARG A 23 2.14 0.17 7.61
C ARG A 23 1.97 0.33 9.12
N PHE A 24 0.99 -0.36 9.69
CA PHE A 24 0.80 -0.52 11.13
C PHE A 24 0.54 -1.98 11.46
N VAL A 25 1.32 -2.54 12.40
CA VAL A 25 1.19 -3.94 12.81
C VAL A 25 0.31 -4.01 14.06
N ASP A 26 -0.76 -4.79 13.98
CA ASP A 26 -1.62 -5.06 15.11
C ASP A 26 -1.88 -6.55 15.29
N ARG A 27 -2.24 -6.92 16.53
CA ARG A 27 -2.55 -8.29 16.89
C ARG A 27 -4.01 -8.41 17.25
N TRP A 28 -4.77 -9.14 16.44
CA TRP A 28 -6.19 -9.35 16.66
C TRP A 28 -6.42 -10.59 17.52
N LYS A 29 -7.17 -10.43 18.62
CA LYS A 29 -7.65 -11.55 19.44
C LYS A 29 -8.95 -12.09 18.84
N LEU A 30 -9.06 -13.40 18.78
CA LEU A 30 -10.16 -14.14 18.17
C LEU A 30 -10.69 -15.19 19.15
N ASP A 31 -12.00 -15.40 19.11
CA ASP A 31 -12.70 -16.35 19.99
C ASP A 31 -12.48 -17.81 19.54
N SER A 32 -12.24 -18.01 18.24
CA SER A 32 -11.97 -19.31 17.61
C SER A 32 -10.77 -19.22 16.67
N ARG A 33 -10.21 -20.37 16.30
CA ARG A 33 -9.15 -20.46 15.29
C ARG A 33 -9.74 -20.06 13.92
N PRO A 34 -9.24 -19.00 13.27
CA PRO A 34 -9.65 -18.66 11.91
C PRO A 34 -8.97 -19.58 10.89
N GLU A 35 -9.52 -19.67 9.68
CA GLU A 35 -8.86 -20.32 8.53
C GLU A 35 -7.96 -19.35 7.74
N ALA A 36 -7.61 -18.21 8.34
CA ALA A 36 -6.78 -17.19 7.71
C ALA A 36 -5.35 -17.67 7.43
N VAL A 37 -4.84 -17.32 6.25
CA VAL A 37 -3.49 -17.65 5.78
C VAL A 37 -2.70 -16.34 5.60
N PRO A 38 -1.37 -16.31 5.81
CA PRO A 38 -0.57 -15.15 5.47
C PRO A 38 -0.80 -14.67 4.02
N GLY A 39 -1.00 -13.36 3.86
CA GLY A 39 -1.34 -12.71 2.59
C GLY A 39 -2.83 -12.58 2.30
N THR A 40 -3.72 -13.10 3.15
CA THR A 40 -5.17 -12.87 3.07
C THR A 40 -5.50 -11.41 3.42
N ASP A 41 -6.43 -10.80 2.68
CA ASP A 41 -6.95 -9.46 3.00
C ASP A 41 -7.64 -9.43 4.36
N ALA A 42 -7.37 -8.38 5.13
CA ALA A 42 -8.00 -8.07 6.39
C ALA A 42 -8.68 -6.70 6.31
N TRP A 43 -10.00 -6.70 6.38
CA TRP A 43 -10.82 -5.49 6.28
C TRP A 43 -11.27 -5.03 7.67
N LEU A 44 -11.03 -3.76 8.01
CA LEU A 44 -11.42 -3.19 9.30
C LEU A 44 -12.76 -2.48 9.18
N LEU A 45 -13.74 -2.95 9.94
CA LEU A 45 -15.07 -2.36 10.02
C LEU A 45 -15.26 -1.67 11.38
N LEU A 46 -15.42 -0.35 11.37
CA LEU A 46 -15.78 0.43 12.55
C LEU A 46 -17.24 0.17 12.91
N ARG A 47 -17.51 -0.20 14.17
CA ARG A 47 -18.86 -0.39 14.71
C ARG A 47 -19.01 0.32 16.06
N GLY A 48 -20.18 0.91 16.29
CA GLY A 48 -20.60 1.29 17.63
C GLY A 48 -19.95 2.57 18.18
N GLY A 49 -19.99 3.67 17.42
CA GLY A 49 -19.59 5.00 17.89
C GLY A 49 -20.57 6.08 17.43
N GLY A 50 -20.61 7.22 18.12
CA GLY A 50 -21.45 8.37 17.72
C GLY A 50 -21.11 8.98 16.35
N GLN A 51 -20.06 8.47 15.69
CA GLN A 51 -19.56 8.87 14.37
C GLN A 51 -20.06 7.95 13.24
N GLY A 52 -20.83 6.90 13.54
CA GLY A 52 -21.40 5.98 12.55
C GLY A 52 -20.53 4.75 12.25
N ASN A 53 -21.14 3.74 11.63
CA ASN A 53 -20.50 2.47 11.27
C ASN A 53 -19.98 2.53 9.83
N GLY A 54 -18.87 1.85 9.54
CA GLY A 54 -18.34 1.82 8.19
C GLY A 54 -16.99 1.14 8.04
N LEU A 55 -16.63 0.86 6.79
CA LEU A 55 -15.33 0.29 6.42
C LEU A 55 -14.27 1.38 6.55
N ILE A 56 -13.24 1.14 7.37
CA ILE A 56 -12.28 2.16 7.78
C ILE A 56 -10.82 1.76 7.56
N GLY A 57 -10.55 0.53 7.12
CA GLY A 57 -9.19 0.10 6.88
C GLY A 57 -9.05 -1.17 6.08
N HIS A 58 -7.85 -1.34 5.56
CA HIS A 58 -7.36 -2.52 4.86
C HIS A 58 -5.97 -2.89 5.39
N GLY A 59 -5.69 -4.19 5.41
CA GLY A 59 -4.40 -4.76 5.74
C GLY A 59 -4.28 -6.19 5.25
N LEU A 60 -3.17 -6.83 5.59
CA LEU A 60 -2.87 -8.21 5.25
C LEU A 60 -2.62 -9.01 6.51
N VAL A 61 -3.13 -10.24 6.55
CA VAL A 61 -2.74 -11.22 7.57
C VAL A 61 -1.26 -11.58 7.34
N GLU A 62 -0.43 -11.44 8.36
CA GLU A 62 1.01 -11.71 8.27
C GLU A 62 1.38 -13.07 8.89
N SER A 63 0.61 -13.54 9.86
CA SER A 63 0.91 -14.77 10.61
C SER A 63 -0.10 -15.89 10.36
N GLU A 64 0.35 -17.13 10.50
CA GLU A 64 -0.58 -18.23 10.80
C GLU A 64 -1.27 -18.00 12.15
N PRO A 65 -2.47 -18.55 12.39
CA PRO A 65 -3.15 -18.40 13.67
C PRO A 65 -2.36 -19.04 14.83
N TYR A 66 -2.15 -18.30 15.90
CA TYR A 66 -1.35 -18.74 17.05
C TYR A 66 -2.07 -18.48 18.38
N GLN A 67 -1.62 -19.17 19.43
CA GLN A 67 -2.07 -18.94 20.80
C GLN A 67 -0.91 -18.38 21.62
N VAL A 68 -1.21 -17.41 22.49
CA VAL A 68 -0.24 -16.88 23.44
C VAL A 68 -0.50 -17.53 24.80
N PRO A 69 0.50 -18.15 25.45
CA PRO A 69 0.34 -18.69 26.79
C PRO A 69 0.00 -17.56 27.77
N ALA A 70 -1.04 -17.75 28.60
CA ALA A 70 -1.38 -16.80 29.65
C ALA A 70 -0.22 -16.71 30.66
N ALA A 71 0.32 -15.51 30.89
CA ALA A 71 1.26 -15.28 31.97
C ALA A 71 0.50 -15.36 33.31
N ASP A 72 0.72 -16.46 34.02
CA ASP A 72 0.23 -16.81 35.36
C ASP A 72 -1.27 -16.58 35.64
N HIS A 73 -2.00 -17.70 35.70
CA HIS A 73 -3.36 -17.84 36.24
C HIS A 73 -4.47 -17.05 35.53
N ALA A 74 -4.72 -17.34 34.25
CA ALA A 74 -6.06 -17.25 33.67
C ALA A 74 -6.21 -18.26 32.52
N SER A 75 -7.29 -19.02 32.50
CA SER A 75 -7.63 -20.02 31.48
C SER A 75 -8.14 -19.39 30.17
N ASP A 76 -7.61 -18.24 29.77
CA ASP A 76 -8.06 -17.48 28.60
C ASP A 76 -7.10 -17.72 27.43
N THR A 77 -7.24 -18.89 26.79
CA THR A 77 -6.48 -19.24 25.57
C THR A 77 -7.19 -18.67 24.35
N GLY A 78 -6.99 -17.37 24.10
CA GLY A 78 -7.46 -16.72 22.86
C GLY A 78 -6.61 -17.13 21.65
N TRP A 79 -7.24 -17.17 20.48
CA TRP A 79 -6.52 -17.26 19.21
C TRP A 79 -6.10 -15.86 18.77
N PHE A 80 -4.97 -15.78 18.08
CA PHE A 80 -4.43 -14.52 17.58
C PHE A 80 -3.98 -14.66 16.13
N ILE A 81 -4.12 -13.56 15.39
CA ILE A 81 -3.45 -13.33 14.13
C ILE A 81 -2.75 -11.97 14.18
N THR A 82 -1.66 -11.84 13.44
CA THR A 82 -1.03 -10.55 13.19
C THR A 82 -1.56 -9.99 11.88
N VAL A 83 -2.03 -8.75 11.90
CA VAL A 83 -2.49 -8.01 10.74
C VAL A 83 -1.57 -6.80 10.53
N VAL A 84 -1.09 -6.63 9.31
CA VAL A 84 -0.33 -5.45 8.89
C VAL A 84 -1.28 -4.57 8.09
N PHE A 85 -1.78 -3.51 8.69
CA PHE A 85 -2.57 -2.50 8.00
C PHE A 85 -1.66 -1.69 7.09
N ASP A 86 -2.07 -1.51 5.84
CA ASP A 86 -1.38 -0.72 4.83
C ASP A 86 -2.22 0.48 4.36
N SER A 87 -3.47 0.57 4.83
CA SER A 87 -4.39 1.65 4.51
C SER A 87 -5.42 1.83 5.63
N LEU A 88 -5.48 3.03 6.23
CA LEU A 88 -6.43 3.39 7.28
C LEU A 88 -7.02 4.77 7.01
N LEU A 89 -8.33 4.91 7.24
CA LEU A 89 -9.04 6.19 7.16
C LEU A 89 -9.16 6.84 8.55
N PRO A 90 -9.08 8.16 8.67
CA PRO A 90 -9.46 8.85 9.90
C PRO A 90 -10.90 8.53 10.31
N VAL A 91 -11.18 8.50 11.62
CA VAL A 91 -12.56 8.38 12.12
C VAL A 91 -13.38 9.57 11.63
N GLY A 92 -14.54 9.29 11.05
CA GLY A 92 -15.40 10.26 10.37
C GLY A 92 -15.33 10.15 8.84
N GLU A 93 -14.29 9.51 8.29
CA GLU A 93 -14.09 9.32 6.85
C GLU A 93 -14.38 7.89 6.39
N GLN A 94 -14.80 6.99 7.29
CA GLN A 94 -15.16 5.62 6.92
C GLN A 94 -16.24 5.55 5.83
N THR A 95 -16.16 4.51 4.99
CA THR A 95 -17.21 4.22 4.03
C THR A 95 -18.47 3.76 4.77
N GLY A 96 -19.51 4.59 4.77
CA GLY A 96 -20.74 4.31 5.52
C GLY A 96 -21.49 3.06 5.04
N LEU A 97 -22.27 2.45 5.95
CA LEU A 97 -23.04 1.23 5.68
C LEU A 97 -23.96 1.33 4.46
N GLU A 98 -24.59 2.48 4.21
CA GLU A 98 -25.50 2.66 3.06
C GLU A 98 -24.76 2.50 1.71
N ILE A 99 -23.52 2.99 1.63
CA ILE A 99 -22.66 2.86 0.44
C ILE A 99 -22.18 1.40 0.32
N ILE A 100 -21.80 0.78 1.44
CA ILE A 100 -21.42 -0.64 1.48
C ILE A 100 -22.59 -1.49 0.98
N GLU A 101 -23.78 -1.38 1.55
CA GLU A 101 -24.96 -2.16 1.17
C GLU A 101 -25.32 -1.99 -0.31
N SER A 102 -25.18 -0.77 -0.85
CA SER A 102 -25.37 -0.50 -2.28
C SER A 102 -24.37 -1.25 -3.18
N ALA A 103 -23.15 -1.50 -2.68
CA ALA A 103 -22.13 -2.29 -3.37
C ALA A 103 -22.33 -3.81 -3.23
N PHE A 104 -23.13 -4.25 -2.25
CA PHE A 104 -23.44 -5.67 -1.98
C PHE A 104 -24.95 -5.94 -2.09
N PRO A 105 -25.52 -6.01 -3.31
CA PRO A 105 -26.96 -6.27 -3.50
C PRO A 105 -27.41 -7.65 -3.00
N GLY A 106 -26.48 -8.58 -2.79
CA GLY A 106 -26.72 -9.89 -2.15
C GLY A 106 -26.63 -9.88 -0.61
N GLY A 107 -26.42 -8.71 0.00
CA GLY A 107 -26.16 -8.55 1.43
C GLY A 107 -24.67 -8.46 1.74
N PHE A 108 -24.30 -7.51 2.61
CA PHE A 108 -22.92 -7.37 3.07
C PHE A 108 -22.62 -8.43 4.14
N PRO A 109 -21.59 -9.29 3.98
CA PRO A 109 -21.33 -10.41 4.89
C PRO A 109 -21.20 -10.01 6.36
N ALA A 110 -20.66 -8.82 6.62
CA ALA A 110 -20.47 -8.32 7.98
C ALA A 110 -21.59 -7.37 8.45
N GLY A 111 -22.68 -7.15 7.70
CA GLY A 111 -23.69 -6.14 8.04
C GLY A 111 -24.33 -6.30 9.43
N GLU A 112 -24.79 -7.50 9.76
CA GLU A 112 -25.50 -7.78 11.03
C GLU A 112 -24.75 -8.72 11.99
N SER A 113 -23.58 -9.23 11.59
CA SER A 113 -22.86 -10.22 12.41
C SER A 113 -22.40 -9.62 13.74
N ALA A 114 -22.70 -10.26 14.85
CA ALA A 114 -22.17 -9.88 16.16
C ALA A 114 -20.69 -10.33 16.36
N GLN A 115 -20.14 -11.08 15.41
CA GLN A 115 -18.79 -11.65 15.50
C GLN A 115 -17.71 -10.58 15.29
N SER A 116 -16.58 -10.77 15.98
CA SER A 116 -15.40 -9.90 15.82
C SER A 116 -14.62 -10.14 14.53
N LEU A 117 -14.79 -11.32 13.92
CA LEU A 117 -14.23 -11.68 12.63
C LEU A 117 -15.33 -12.29 11.78
N VAL A 118 -15.40 -11.88 10.52
CA VAL A 118 -16.33 -12.43 9.52
C VAL A 118 -15.51 -12.80 8.30
N GLU A 119 -15.59 -14.05 7.88
CA GLU A 119 -14.99 -14.48 6.63
C GLU A 119 -15.80 -13.89 5.47
N VAL A 120 -15.10 -13.19 4.57
CA VAL A 120 -15.69 -12.64 3.37
C VAL A 120 -15.68 -13.74 2.31
N PRO A 121 -16.84 -14.10 1.72
CA PRO A 121 -16.87 -15.08 0.64
C PRO A 121 -16.05 -14.61 -0.58
N PRO A 122 -15.32 -15.50 -1.29
CA PRO A 122 -14.50 -15.12 -2.44
C PRO A 122 -15.24 -14.34 -3.53
N GLU A 123 -16.54 -14.62 -3.73
CA GLU A 123 -17.39 -13.89 -4.67
C GLU A 123 -17.62 -12.41 -4.31
N SER A 124 -17.40 -12.05 -3.05
CA SER A 124 -17.57 -10.70 -2.52
C SER A 124 -16.29 -9.85 -2.57
N GLU A 125 -15.11 -10.47 -2.72
CA GLU A 125 -13.82 -9.77 -2.75
C GLU A 125 -13.74 -8.69 -3.85
N PRO A 126 -14.16 -8.95 -5.11
CA PRO A 126 -14.05 -7.94 -6.16
C PRO A 126 -14.91 -6.69 -5.89
N ALA A 127 -16.01 -6.85 -5.14
CA ALA A 127 -16.86 -5.74 -4.74
C ALA A 127 -16.21 -4.91 -3.62
N LEU A 128 -15.53 -5.54 -2.65
CA LEU A 128 -14.77 -4.85 -1.61
C LEU A 128 -13.65 -4.00 -2.20
N HIS A 129 -12.81 -4.57 -3.07
CA HIS A 129 -11.73 -3.81 -3.71
C HIS A 129 -12.26 -2.66 -4.57
N ARG A 130 -13.39 -2.84 -5.27
CA ARG A 130 -14.02 -1.78 -6.06
C ARG A 130 -14.56 -0.66 -5.19
N LEU A 131 -15.22 -1.01 -4.09
CA LEU A 131 -15.73 -0.06 -3.11
C LEU A 131 -14.56 0.75 -2.52
N TRP A 132 -13.52 0.05 -2.06
CA TRP A 132 -12.35 0.68 -1.44
C TRP A 132 -11.57 1.57 -2.43
N ARG A 133 -11.45 1.18 -3.69
CA ARG A 133 -10.86 2.05 -4.73
C ARG A 133 -11.60 3.38 -4.88
N GLY A 134 -12.92 3.37 -4.70
CA GLY A 134 -13.75 4.56 -4.84
C GLY A 134 -13.87 5.40 -3.57
N GLN A 135 -13.65 4.81 -2.39
CA GLN A 135 -13.98 5.41 -1.08
C GLN A 135 -12.82 5.38 -0.07
N GLY A 136 -11.68 4.77 -0.43
CA GLY A 136 -10.47 4.67 0.37
C GLY A 136 -9.70 6.00 0.44
N PRO A 137 -8.54 6.02 1.11
CA PRO A 137 -7.80 7.25 1.34
C PRO A 137 -7.31 7.87 0.03
N ALA A 138 -7.38 9.20 -0.04
CA ALA A 138 -6.76 9.94 -1.13
C ALA A 138 -5.23 9.87 -0.99
N MET A 139 -4.54 9.42 -2.03
CA MET A 139 -3.08 9.37 -2.04
C MET A 139 -2.49 10.74 -2.39
N THR A 140 -1.38 11.07 -1.74
CA THR A 140 -0.66 12.32 -2.02
C THR A 140 0.28 12.17 -3.24
N ASP A 141 0.85 10.98 -3.45
CA ASP A 141 1.58 10.62 -4.68
C ASP A 141 0.62 9.92 -5.67
N PRO A 142 0.44 10.45 -6.89
CA PRO A 142 -0.38 9.80 -7.93
C PRO A 142 0.05 8.37 -8.30
N ASP A 143 1.32 8.03 -8.07
CA ASP A 143 1.85 6.69 -8.33
C ASP A 143 1.71 5.74 -7.13
N GLU A 144 1.24 6.24 -5.99
CA GLU A 144 0.90 5.41 -4.84
C GLU A 144 -0.55 4.94 -4.96
N ILE A 145 -0.72 3.63 -4.79
CA ILE A 145 -2.03 2.99 -4.84
C ILE A 145 -2.35 2.58 -3.41
N PRO A 146 -3.48 3.02 -2.83
CA PRO A 146 -3.86 2.59 -1.49
C PRO A 146 -3.91 1.07 -1.40
N GLY A 147 -3.42 0.53 -0.28
CA GLY A 147 -3.66 -0.87 0.08
C GLY A 147 -5.15 -1.21 -0.05
N GLY A 148 -5.45 -2.41 -0.56
CA GLY A 148 -6.82 -2.88 -0.79
C GLY A 148 -7.46 -2.42 -2.09
N THR A 149 -6.77 -1.65 -2.94
CA THR A 149 -7.28 -1.27 -4.27
C THR A 149 -7.30 -2.44 -5.26
N PHE A 150 -6.40 -3.40 -5.08
CA PHE A 150 -6.27 -4.61 -5.87
C PHE A 150 -6.05 -5.82 -4.95
N PRO A 151 -6.36 -7.04 -5.41
CA PRO A 151 -6.03 -8.25 -4.66
C PRO A 151 -4.53 -8.31 -4.37
N PRO A 152 -4.10 -8.87 -3.21
CA PRO A 152 -2.69 -8.94 -2.83
C PRO A 152 -1.83 -9.67 -3.87
N SER A 153 -2.39 -10.70 -4.49
CA SER A 153 -1.73 -11.48 -5.55
C SER A 153 -1.46 -10.68 -6.84
N ALA A 154 -2.15 -9.55 -7.04
CA ALA A 154 -2.01 -8.70 -8.22
C ALA A 154 -1.02 -7.54 -8.02
N VAL A 155 -0.47 -7.36 -6.81
CA VAL A 155 0.38 -6.22 -6.47
C VAL A 155 1.74 -6.70 -5.96
N ARG A 156 2.81 -6.08 -6.47
CA ARG A 156 4.15 -6.19 -5.87
C ARG A 156 4.48 -4.86 -5.21
N HIS A 157 4.60 -4.88 -3.88
CA HIS A 157 4.96 -3.68 -3.13
C HIS A 157 6.46 -3.40 -3.22
N VAL A 158 6.80 -2.13 -3.47
CA VAL A 158 8.15 -1.61 -3.28
C VAL A 158 8.16 -0.96 -1.90
N GLN A 159 8.98 -1.48 -0.98
CA GLN A 159 9.07 -0.91 0.36
C GLN A 159 9.88 0.38 0.31
N LEU A 160 9.22 1.49 0.62
CA LEU A 160 9.85 2.79 0.77
C LEU A 160 9.85 3.16 2.24
N ASN A 161 10.90 3.81 2.71
CA ASN A 161 10.91 4.33 4.08
C ASN A 161 10.11 5.65 4.18
N ARG A 162 9.81 6.07 5.41
CA ARG A 162 9.04 7.29 5.69
C ARG A 162 9.64 8.56 5.08
N TYR A 163 10.96 8.65 5.01
CA TYR A 163 11.67 9.83 4.52
C TYR A 163 11.58 9.97 3.00
N GLU A 164 11.51 8.85 2.29
CA GLU A 164 11.30 8.82 0.84
C GLU A 164 9.88 9.20 0.43
N ARG A 165 8.94 9.22 1.38
CA ARG A 165 7.53 9.60 1.19
C ARG A 165 7.20 11.00 1.67
N ASP A 166 8.11 11.67 2.38
CA ASP A 166 7.89 13.02 2.90
C ASP A 166 7.83 14.03 1.74
N PRO A 167 6.67 14.71 1.53
CA PRO A 167 6.50 15.62 0.41
C PRO A 167 7.37 16.88 0.52
N ASP A 168 7.65 17.36 1.73
CA ASP A 168 8.50 18.53 1.97
C ASP A 168 9.97 18.17 1.75
N ALA A 169 10.40 17.02 2.28
CA ALA A 169 11.76 16.51 2.03
C ALA A 169 11.98 16.26 0.54
N ARG A 170 11.01 15.66 -0.14
CA ARG A 170 11.05 15.48 -1.60
C ARG A 170 11.19 16.83 -2.31
N ARG A 171 10.37 17.82 -1.96
CA ARG A 171 10.43 19.16 -2.59
C ARG A 171 11.80 19.80 -2.41
N LEU A 172 12.38 19.73 -1.21
CA LEU A 172 13.70 20.28 -0.91
C LEU A 172 14.82 19.55 -1.65
N CYS A 173 14.80 18.22 -1.65
CA CYS A 173 15.74 17.38 -2.40
C CYS A 173 15.73 17.74 -3.90
N LEU A 174 14.55 17.77 -4.53
CA LEU A 174 14.43 18.05 -5.95
C LEU A 174 14.77 19.51 -6.30
N ALA A 175 14.48 20.46 -5.42
CA ALA A 175 14.89 21.85 -5.61
C ALA A 175 16.42 22.02 -5.63
N PHE A 176 17.15 21.20 -4.86
CA PHE A 176 18.61 21.25 -4.79
C PHE A 176 19.29 20.40 -5.88
N HIS A 177 18.88 19.15 -6.03
CA HIS A 177 19.53 18.17 -6.91
C HIS A 177 18.99 18.16 -8.34
N GLY A 178 17.83 18.78 -8.57
CA GLY A 178 17.09 18.70 -9.84
C GLY A 178 16.27 17.42 -9.98
N THR A 179 15.73 17.19 -11.18
CA THR A 179 14.78 16.10 -11.48
C THR A 179 15.37 14.96 -12.32
N SER A 180 16.65 15.05 -12.69
CA SER A 180 17.36 13.99 -13.39
C SER A 180 17.79 12.89 -12.43
N CYS A 181 17.65 11.63 -12.85
CA CYS A 181 18.07 10.48 -12.05
C CYS A 181 19.57 10.55 -11.73
N ALA A 182 19.94 10.53 -10.46
CA ALA A 182 21.31 10.55 -9.99
C ALA A 182 22.12 9.30 -10.42
N ALA A 183 21.43 8.19 -10.75
CA ALA A 183 22.08 6.96 -11.23
C ALA A 183 22.26 6.96 -12.75
N CYS A 184 21.18 6.93 -13.53
CA CYS A 184 21.24 6.74 -14.99
C CYS A 184 21.12 8.04 -15.79
N GLY A 185 20.92 9.19 -15.16
CA GLY A 185 20.74 10.48 -15.84
C GLY A 185 19.38 10.67 -16.52
N PHE A 186 18.47 9.69 -16.47
CA PHE A 186 17.15 9.81 -17.08
C PHE A 186 16.36 10.97 -16.50
N SER A 187 15.75 11.78 -17.37
CA SER A 187 14.81 12.85 -17.01
C SER A 187 13.47 12.56 -17.66
N PHE A 188 12.44 12.42 -16.82
CA PHE A 188 11.06 12.22 -17.27
C PHE A 188 10.56 13.44 -18.04
N GLU A 189 10.85 14.66 -17.58
CA GLU A 189 10.44 15.88 -18.27
C GLU A 189 11.11 16.00 -19.64
N ALA A 190 12.41 15.71 -19.75
CA ALA A 190 13.11 15.77 -21.02
C ALA A 190 12.60 14.72 -22.04
N THR A 191 12.10 13.58 -21.54
CA THR A 191 11.67 12.45 -22.39
C THR A 191 10.18 12.50 -22.73
N TYR A 192 9.33 12.87 -21.77
CA TYR A 192 7.87 12.84 -21.87
C TYR A 192 7.21 14.22 -21.81
N GLY A 193 8.00 15.29 -21.71
CA GLY A 193 7.50 16.66 -21.54
C GLY A 193 6.88 16.89 -20.15
N VAL A 194 6.03 17.91 -20.05
CA VAL A 194 5.42 18.35 -18.78
C VAL A 194 4.68 17.24 -18.03
N ALA A 195 4.13 16.26 -18.75
CA ALA A 195 3.46 15.10 -18.14
C ALA A 195 4.41 14.28 -17.26
N GLY A 196 5.71 14.27 -17.56
CA GLY A 196 6.73 13.56 -16.81
C GLY A 196 7.35 14.33 -15.64
N ALA A 197 7.10 15.65 -15.53
CA ALA A 197 7.85 16.52 -14.61
C ALA A 197 7.76 16.10 -13.13
N ALA A 198 6.65 15.49 -12.72
CA ALA A 198 6.41 15.06 -11.36
C ALA A 198 6.83 13.61 -11.05
N MET A 199 7.28 12.82 -12.03
CA MET A 199 7.42 11.36 -11.92
C MET A 199 8.74 10.88 -11.30
N VAL A 200 9.70 11.78 -11.03
CA VAL A 200 10.94 11.40 -10.36
C VAL A 200 10.69 11.09 -8.88
N ALA A 201 11.25 9.97 -8.41
CA ALA A 201 11.20 9.57 -7.00
C ALA A 201 12.42 10.10 -6.25
N VAL A 202 12.34 10.18 -4.92
CA VAL A 202 13.50 10.43 -4.07
C VAL A 202 13.87 9.16 -3.30
N HIS A 203 15.15 8.95 -3.10
CA HIS A 203 15.71 7.77 -2.46
C HIS A 203 16.62 8.17 -1.31
N HIS A 204 16.52 7.47 -0.18
CA HIS A 204 17.37 7.72 0.97
C HIS A 204 18.68 6.96 0.84
N LEU A 205 19.80 7.67 0.91
CA LEU A 205 21.14 7.11 0.72
C LEU A 205 21.54 6.12 1.81
N VAL A 206 21.08 6.36 3.04
CA VAL A 206 21.30 5.48 4.19
C VAL A 206 20.04 4.64 4.46
N PRO A 207 20.11 3.31 4.49
CA PRO A 207 18.94 2.49 4.82
C PRO A 207 18.31 2.91 6.16
N ALA A 208 16.98 3.02 6.20
CA ALA A 208 16.30 3.52 7.39
C ALA A 208 16.52 2.65 8.64
N GLU A 209 16.79 1.35 8.45
CA GLU A 209 17.15 0.41 9.51
C GLU A 209 18.48 0.74 10.22
N MET A 210 19.33 1.55 9.59
CA MET A 210 20.62 2.00 10.15
C MET A 210 20.50 3.33 10.91
N LEU A 211 19.31 3.95 10.94
CA LEU A 211 19.08 5.26 11.56
C LEU A 211 18.59 5.10 13.00
N GLY A 212 19.22 5.82 13.93
CA GLY A 212 18.82 5.83 15.33
C GLY A 212 17.57 6.70 15.59
N ASN A 213 16.94 6.52 16.76
CA ASN A 213 15.71 7.23 17.14
C ASN A 213 15.83 8.77 17.16
N SER A 214 17.03 9.34 17.24
CA SER A 214 17.29 10.78 17.25
C SER A 214 17.64 11.35 15.87
N TYR A 215 17.55 10.53 14.82
CA TYR A 215 17.92 10.97 13.48
C TYR A 215 16.94 12.01 12.93
N GLN A 216 17.50 13.09 12.39
CA GLN A 216 16.78 14.12 11.66
C GLN A 216 17.23 14.06 10.20
N LEU A 217 16.25 13.99 9.30
CA LEU A 217 16.50 13.95 7.86
C LEU A 217 17.06 15.30 7.40
N ASP A 218 18.18 15.28 6.68
CA ASP A 218 18.62 16.39 5.83
C ASP A 218 18.27 16.04 4.36
N PRO A 219 17.22 16.64 3.78
CA PRO A 219 16.79 16.30 2.42
C PRO A 219 17.83 16.57 1.34
N VAL A 220 18.85 17.37 1.61
CA VAL A 220 19.93 17.67 0.67
C VAL A 220 21.04 16.63 0.79
N ALA A 221 21.42 16.26 2.01
CA ALA A 221 22.51 15.33 2.26
C ALA A 221 22.09 13.86 2.13
N ASP A 222 20.85 13.54 2.50
CA ASP A 222 20.41 12.16 2.73
C ASP A 222 19.53 11.61 1.61
N LEU A 223 18.93 12.49 0.79
CA LEU A 223 18.07 12.10 -0.32
C LEU A 223 18.71 12.39 -1.67
N VAL A 224 18.37 11.57 -2.66
CA VAL A 224 18.76 11.75 -4.06
C VAL A 224 17.60 11.46 -5.03
N PRO A 225 17.50 12.18 -6.15
CA PRO A 225 16.51 11.87 -7.18
C PRO A 225 16.88 10.58 -7.92
N LEU A 226 15.94 9.64 -8.03
CA LEU A 226 16.06 8.45 -8.88
C LEU A 226 14.83 8.31 -9.79
N CYS A 227 15.02 7.80 -11.01
CA CYS A 227 13.88 7.42 -11.84
C CYS A 227 13.20 6.16 -11.26
N ARG A 228 11.91 5.97 -11.57
CA ARG A 228 11.10 4.83 -11.08
C ARG A 228 11.81 3.48 -11.29
N ASN A 229 12.49 3.27 -12.43
CA ASN A 229 13.25 2.03 -12.69
C ASN A 229 14.45 1.86 -11.76
N CYS A 230 15.31 2.88 -11.63
CA CYS A 230 16.48 2.82 -10.75
C CYS A 230 16.08 2.67 -9.29
N HIS A 231 15.00 3.33 -8.87
CA HIS A 231 14.47 3.27 -7.51
C HIS A 231 13.96 1.87 -7.15
N VAL A 232 13.20 1.22 -8.05
CA VAL A 232 12.80 -0.18 -7.88
C VAL A 232 14.00 -1.12 -7.81
N VAL A 233 15.03 -0.89 -8.62
CA VAL A 233 16.26 -1.72 -8.58
C VAL A 233 17.05 -1.50 -7.30
N ALA A 234 17.08 -0.27 -6.74
CA ALA A 234 17.65 -0.02 -5.41
C ALA A 234 16.96 -0.88 -4.34
N HIS A 235 15.63 -0.79 -4.26
CA HIS A 235 14.81 -1.49 -3.26
C HIS A 235 14.53 -2.97 -3.58
N SER A 236 15.16 -3.52 -4.62
CA SER A 236 15.07 -4.96 -4.91
C SER A 236 15.96 -5.82 -4.00
N GLU A 237 16.81 -5.21 -3.19
CA GLU A 237 17.62 -5.83 -2.14
C GLU A 237 17.40 -5.11 -0.79
N ASN A 238 17.71 -5.80 0.32
CA ASN A 238 17.75 -5.19 1.64
C ASN A 238 19.09 -5.54 2.33
N PRO A 239 19.96 -4.56 2.64
CA PRO A 239 19.77 -3.11 2.43
C PRO A 239 19.68 -2.72 0.94
N PRO A 240 19.00 -1.59 0.61
CA PRO A 240 18.90 -1.11 -0.77
C PRO A 240 20.26 -0.87 -1.43
N ARG A 241 20.33 -1.12 -2.75
CA ARG A 241 21.56 -0.83 -3.53
C ARG A 241 21.86 0.66 -3.58
N THR A 242 23.14 0.97 -3.50
CA THR A 242 23.66 2.33 -3.58
C THR A 242 23.57 2.91 -4.99
N VAL A 243 23.54 4.24 -5.09
CA VAL A 243 23.62 4.95 -6.38
C VAL A 243 24.86 4.56 -7.19
N ALA A 244 25.98 4.27 -6.51
CA ALA A 244 27.21 3.84 -7.16
C ALA A 244 27.04 2.48 -7.85
N GLU A 245 26.42 1.51 -7.18
CA GLU A 245 26.10 0.20 -7.78
C GLU A 245 25.15 0.34 -8.96
N LEU A 246 24.10 1.16 -8.82
CA LEU A 246 23.16 1.43 -9.92
C LEU A 246 23.85 2.06 -11.13
N ARG A 247 24.79 3.00 -10.92
CA ARG A 247 25.60 3.59 -12.00
C ARG A 247 26.42 2.52 -12.72
N THR A 248 27.06 1.63 -11.96
CA THR A 248 27.82 0.51 -12.54
C THR A 248 26.91 -0.39 -13.38
N MET A 249 25.74 -0.77 -12.86
CA MET A 249 24.77 -1.61 -13.59
C MET A 249 24.23 -0.93 -14.85
N ALA A 250 23.89 0.36 -14.78
CA ALA A 250 23.40 1.12 -15.93
C ALA A 250 24.49 1.37 -16.99
N SER A 251 25.77 1.44 -16.59
CA SER A 251 26.87 1.61 -17.55
C SER A 251 27.15 0.35 -18.37
N THR A 252 26.81 -0.83 -17.85
CA THR A 252 27.01 -2.11 -18.54
C THR A 252 25.78 -2.51 -19.35
N GLY A 253 24.57 -2.21 -18.84
CA GLY A 253 23.32 -2.37 -19.56
C GLY A 253 23.05 -1.18 -20.48
N GLY A 254 23.46 -1.26 -21.74
CA GLY A 254 23.15 -0.21 -22.72
C GLY A 254 21.64 0.10 -22.80
N ASN A 255 21.29 1.32 -23.20
CA ASN A 255 19.90 1.70 -23.41
C ASN A 255 19.38 1.11 -24.72
N VAL A 256 18.24 0.41 -24.66
CA VAL A 256 17.51 -0.02 -25.86
C VAL A 256 16.57 1.12 -26.25
N ALA A 257 16.71 1.65 -27.47
CA ALA A 257 15.76 2.62 -28.00
C ALA A 257 14.40 1.93 -28.23
N GLY A 258 13.31 2.59 -27.84
CA GLY A 258 11.97 2.12 -28.20
C GLY A 258 11.74 2.26 -29.70
N ASP A 259 11.07 1.29 -30.29
CA ASP A 259 10.64 1.32 -31.70
C ASP A 259 9.25 1.95 -31.85
N VAL A 260 8.98 2.50 -33.03
CA VAL A 260 7.63 2.92 -33.41
C VAL A 260 6.73 1.68 -33.50
N VAL A 261 5.51 1.78 -32.96
CA VAL A 261 4.53 0.67 -32.96
C VAL A 261 4.34 0.15 -34.38
N SER A 262 4.65 -1.13 -34.59
CA SER A 262 4.48 -1.80 -35.88
C SER A 262 3.01 -2.01 -36.23
N THR A 263 2.71 -2.18 -37.52
CA THR A 263 1.35 -2.52 -38.00
C THR A 263 0.81 -3.78 -37.32
N ALA A 264 1.66 -4.78 -37.07
CA ALA A 264 1.28 -5.99 -36.37
C ALA A 264 0.87 -5.71 -34.91
N GLN A 265 1.59 -4.84 -34.21
CA GLN A 265 1.23 -4.43 -32.84
C GLN A 265 -0.07 -3.61 -32.81
N LEU A 266 -0.29 -2.72 -33.79
CA LEU A 266 -1.57 -2.00 -33.93
C LEU A 266 -2.73 -2.95 -34.16
N GLN A 267 -2.54 -3.97 -35.01
CA GLN A 267 -3.55 -4.99 -35.26
C GLN A 267 -3.83 -5.79 -33.98
N ALA A 268 -2.80 -6.24 -33.25
CA ALA A 268 -2.97 -6.95 -31.98
C ALA A 268 -3.74 -6.12 -30.93
N GLN A 269 -3.50 -4.81 -30.85
CA GLN A 269 -4.27 -3.91 -29.98
C GLN A 269 -5.74 -3.81 -30.42
N ALA A 270 -6.00 -3.74 -31.73
CA ALA A 270 -7.36 -3.75 -32.26
C ALA A 270 -8.09 -5.07 -31.98
N ASP A 271 -7.39 -6.20 -32.06
CA ASP A 271 -7.90 -7.52 -31.72
C ASP A 271 -8.24 -7.61 -30.23
N ALA A 272 -7.34 -7.14 -29.36
CA ALA A 272 -7.57 -7.09 -27.91
C ALA A 272 -8.79 -6.24 -27.53
N ARG A 273 -8.99 -5.09 -28.21
CA ARG A 273 -10.19 -4.25 -28.01
C ARG A 273 -11.49 -4.96 -28.42
N ARG A 274 -11.44 -5.83 -29.43
CA ARG A 274 -12.62 -6.62 -29.84
C ARG A 274 -13.04 -7.65 -28.79
N ILE A 275 -12.11 -8.15 -27.96
CA ILE A 275 -12.42 -9.05 -26.84
C ILE A 275 -13.35 -8.38 -25.82
N LEU A 276 -13.14 -7.09 -25.54
CA LEU A 276 -13.98 -6.31 -24.62
C LEU A 276 -15.36 -5.96 -25.21
N GLY A 277 -15.51 -6.05 -26.54
CA GLY A 277 -16.72 -5.65 -27.26
C GLY A 277 -17.76 -6.75 -27.49
N GLY A 278 -17.46 -8.02 -27.17
CA GLY A 278 -18.42 -9.12 -27.24
C GLY A 278 -19.15 -9.29 -28.59
N GLY A 279 -18.56 -10.06 -29.52
CA GLY A 279 -19.32 -10.63 -30.64
C GLY A 279 -18.49 -11.62 -31.47
N PRO A 280 -19.04 -12.78 -31.87
CA PRO A 280 -18.39 -13.66 -32.84
C PRO A 280 -18.38 -13.02 -34.22
N ALA A 281 -17.44 -13.51 -35.05
CA ALA A 281 -17.16 -13.06 -36.41
C ALA A 281 -18.38 -13.02 -37.35
#